data_AF-A0A5M8SHY5-F1
#
_entry.id   AF-A0A5M8SHY5-F1
#
_cell.length_a   1.000
_cell.length_b   1.000
_cell.length_c   1.000
_cell.angle_alpha   90.00
_cell.angle_beta   90.00
_cell.angle_gamma   90.00
#
_symmetry.space_group_name_H-M   'P 1'
#
loop_
_entity.id
_entity.type
_entity.pdbx_description
1 polymer ?
#
loop_
_entity_poly.entity_id
_entity_poly.type
_entity_poly.pdbx_seq_one_letter_code
_entity_poly.pdbx_strand_id
1 'polypeptide(L)'
;MTWSPEEFASLPHKTVSVFNAHSKTNETYSGVPVIELLAKLGVARGEDVKGKLFLLGVVAEGTDEYGVLYAFAETDPSIHTGEVLVADSVDGHKLEKDGAFKMVSTEEKRPARWVRNLASITVIESKP
;
A
#
# COMPACT_ATOMS: atom_id res chain seq x y z
N MET A 1 7.88 -3.74 12.75
CA MET A 1 8.20 -4.99 12.04
C MET A 1 9.02 -4.62 10.81
N THR A 2 9.97 -5.45 10.41
CA THR A 2 10.84 -5.20 9.25
C THR A 2 10.86 -6.45 8.40
N TRP A 3 10.85 -6.29 7.08
CA TRP A 3 10.95 -7.38 6.10
C TRP A 3 12.10 -7.10 5.14
N SER A 4 12.92 -8.10 4.86
CA SER A 4 13.80 -8.06 3.68
C SER A 4 12.96 -8.21 2.39
N PRO A 5 13.49 -7.81 1.22
CA PRO A 5 12.84 -8.08 -0.07
C PRO A 5 12.48 -9.55 -0.29
N GLU A 6 13.36 -10.47 0.13
CA GLU A 6 13.15 -11.92 -0.01
C GLU A 6 12.05 -12.42 0.92
N GLU A 7 12.03 -11.96 2.17
CA GLU A 7 10.97 -12.29 3.13
C GLU A 7 9.62 -11.74 2.65
N PHE A 8 9.61 -10.50 2.16
CA PHE A 8 8.41 -9.84 1.66
C PHE A 8 7.82 -10.59 0.46
N ALA A 9 8.65 -11.00 -0.50
CA ALA A 9 8.22 -11.76 -1.69
C ALA A 9 7.54 -13.10 -1.35
N SER A 10 7.78 -13.65 -0.15
CA SER A 10 7.12 -14.89 0.32
C SER A 10 5.73 -14.68 0.92
N LEU A 11 5.31 -13.44 1.15
CA LEU A 11 4.00 -13.10 1.71
C LEU A 11 2.88 -13.29 0.66
N PRO A 12 1.60 -13.38 1.08
CA PRO A 12 0.49 -13.50 0.14
C PRO A 12 0.35 -12.26 -0.75
N HIS A 13 0.64 -12.42 -2.04
CA HIS A 13 0.56 -11.35 -3.03
C HIS A 13 -0.83 -11.27 -3.67
N LYS A 14 -1.18 -10.05 -4.10
CA LYS A 14 -2.30 -9.75 -4.98
C LYS A 14 -1.80 -8.94 -6.16
N THR A 15 -2.38 -9.21 -7.33
CA THR A 15 -2.08 -8.50 -8.57
C THR A 15 -3.18 -7.51 -8.89
N VAL A 16 -2.82 -6.28 -9.25
CA VAL A 16 -3.74 -5.24 -9.71
C VAL A 16 -3.25 -4.63 -11.01
N SER A 17 -4.17 -4.26 -11.90
CA SER A 17 -3.86 -3.53 -13.12
C SER A 17 -4.42 -2.12 -13.04
N VAL A 18 -3.59 -1.12 -13.33
CA VAL A 18 -3.89 0.30 -13.16
C VAL A 18 -3.39 1.09 -14.35
N PHE A 19 -4.14 2.12 -14.76
CA PHE A 19 -3.65 3.06 -15.76
C PHE A 19 -2.78 4.12 -15.08
N ASN A 20 -1.49 4.14 -15.39
CA ASN A 20 -0.57 5.13 -14.85
C ASN A 20 -0.53 6.37 -15.75
N ALA A 21 -1.09 7.47 -15.26
CA ALA A 21 -1.16 8.73 -16.02
C ALA A 21 0.22 9.38 -16.30
N HIS A 22 1.28 9.01 -15.58
CA HIS A 22 2.64 9.52 -15.79
C HIS A 22 3.32 8.82 -16.98
N SER A 23 3.29 7.49 -17.02
CA SER A 23 3.81 6.67 -18.12
C SER A 23 2.84 6.56 -19.31
N LYS A 24 1.55 6.87 -19.09
CA LYS A 24 0.44 6.75 -20.05
C LYS A 24 0.22 5.31 -20.53
N THR A 25 0.47 4.35 -19.65
CA THR A 25 0.30 2.91 -19.93
C THR A 25 -0.47 2.23 -18.81
N ASN A 26 -1.08 1.08 -19.12
CA ASN A 26 -1.52 0.17 -18.08
C ASN A 26 -0.29 -0.56 -17.52
N GLU A 27 -0.19 -0.61 -16.20
CA GLU A 27 0.86 -1.30 -15.46
C GLU A 27 0.19 -2.33 -14.55
N THR A 28 0.77 -3.52 -14.45
CA THR A 28 0.27 -4.60 -13.59
C THR A 28 1.21 -4.79 -12.42
N TYR A 29 0.81 -4.32 -11.24
CA TYR A 29 1.59 -4.44 -10.03
C TYR A 29 1.23 -5.71 -9.27
N SER A 30 2.24 -6.36 -8.68
CA SER A 30 2.06 -7.43 -7.71
C SER A 30 2.73 -7.02 -6.40
N GLY A 31 2.02 -7.27 -5.30
CA GLY A 31 2.47 -6.89 -3.96
C GLY A 31 1.57 -7.43 -2.87
N VAL A 32 1.88 -7.09 -1.63
CA VAL A 32 1.07 -7.47 -0.48
C VAL A 32 0.05 -6.37 -0.18
N PRO A 33 -1.26 -6.68 -0.05
CA PRO A 33 -2.25 -5.71 0.39
C PRO A 33 -1.88 -5.12 1.76
N VAL A 34 -2.00 -3.80 1.92
CA VAL A 34 -1.61 -3.12 3.17
C VAL A 34 -2.37 -3.68 4.37
N ILE A 35 -3.66 -4.01 4.21
CA ILE A 35 -4.48 -4.61 5.28
C ILE A 35 -3.90 -5.93 5.81
N GLU A 36 -3.28 -6.75 4.95
CA GLU A 36 -2.63 -8.01 5.38
C GLU A 36 -1.36 -7.74 6.20
N LEU A 37 -0.64 -6.66 5.89
CA LEU A 37 0.52 -6.23 6.68
C LEU A 37 0.08 -5.68 8.04
N LEU A 38 -1.00 -4.89 8.08
CA LEU A 38 -1.56 -4.36 9.32
C LEU A 38 -2.15 -5.46 10.22
N ALA A 39 -2.76 -6.50 9.63
CA ALA A 39 -3.27 -7.64 10.37
C ALA A 39 -2.16 -8.40 11.13
N LYS A 40 -0.93 -8.43 10.61
CA LYS A 40 0.24 -8.98 11.33
C LYS A 40 0.60 -8.18 12.59
N LEU A 41 0.15 -6.93 12.69
CA LEU A 41 0.30 -6.06 13.86
C LEU A 41 -0.91 -6.12 14.80
N GLY A 42 -1.89 -6.99 14.52
CA GLY A 42 -3.11 -7.14 15.31
C GLY A 42 -4.18 -6.08 15.03
N VAL A 43 -4.05 -5.31 13.95
CA VAL A 43 -5.09 -4.39 13.50
C VAL A 43 -6.25 -5.21 12.92
N ALA A 44 -7.49 -4.88 13.31
CA ALA A 44 -8.69 -5.57 12.83
C ALA A 44 -8.90 -5.37 11.32
N ARG A 45 -9.66 -6.27 10.68
CA ARG A 45 -10.00 -6.22 9.25
C ARG A 45 -11.40 -6.76 9.01
N GLY A 46 -11.98 -6.49 7.84
CA GLY A 46 -13.30 -7.01 7.47
C GLY A 46 -14.42 -6.46 8.36
N GLU A 47 -15.38 -7.32 8.72
CA GLU A 47 -16.53 -6.97 9.55
C GLU A 47 -16.16 -6.47 10.96
N ASP A 48 -14.93 -6.72 11.41
CA ASP A 48 -14.44 -6.23 12.71
C ASP A 48 -13.99 -4.76 12.67
N VAL A 49 -13.91 -4.15 11.48
CA VAL A 49 -13.57 -2.72 11.32
C VAL A 49 -14.74 -1.84 11.75
N LYS A 50 -14.58 -1.15 12.87
CA LYS A 50 -15.62 -0.27 13.43
C LYS A 50 -15.08 0.83 14.33
N GLY A 51 -15.90 1.87 14.51
CA GLY A 51 -15.68 2.91 15.53
C GLY A 51 -14.35 3.65 15.34
N LYS A 52 -13.52 3.67 16.39
CA LYS A 52 -12.26 4.43 16.42
C LYS A 52 -11.24 3.99 15.36
N LEU A 53 -11.37 2.81 14.78
CA LEU A 53 -10.50 2.37 13.68
C LEU A 53 -10.61 3.30 12.46
N PHE A 54 -11.74 4.00 12.28
CA PHE A 54 -11.90 5.00 11.23
C PHE A 54 -11.13 6.31 11.47
N LEU A 55 -10.56 6.50 12.66
CA LEU A 55 -9.64 7.61 12.95
C LEU A 55 -8.17 7.22 12.73
N LEU A 56 -7.90 5.98 12.31
CA LEU A 56 -6.54 5.55 11.99
C LEU A 56 -6.16 5.97 10.57
N GLY A 57 -4.89 6.29 10.40
CA GLY A 57 -4.26 6.52 9.11
C GLY A 57 -3.00 5.68 8.96
N VAL A 58 -2.63 5.39 7.72
CA VAL A 58 -1.37 4.76 7.34
C VAL A 58 -0.52 5.83 6.64
N VAL A 59 0.57 6.21 7.27
CA VAL A 59 1.59 7.07 6.67
C VAL A 59 2.57 6.19 5.92
N ALA A 60 2.72 6.41 4.62
CA ALA A 60 3.74 5.78 3.80
C ALA A 60 4.85 6.79 3.51
N GLU A 61 6.10 6.40 3.71
CA GLU A 61 7.26 7.28 3.58
C GLU A 61 8.35 6.65 2.71
N GLY A 62 8.82 7.41 1.72
CA GLY A 62 9.93 7.03 0.86
C GLY A 62 11.28 7.34 1.49
N THR A 63 12.36 6.78 0.95
CA THR A 63 13.73 7.12 1.38
C THR A 63 14.12 8.59 1.14
N ASP A 64 13.34 9.30 0.33
CA ASP A 64 13.49 10.73 0.02
C ASP A 64 12.64 11.64 0.93
N GLU A 65 12.15 11.10 2.06
CA GLU A 65 11.28 11.79 3.04
C GLU A 65 9.91 12.22 2.47
N TYR A 66 9.56 11.77 1.26
CA TYR A 66 8.22 11.98 0.73
C TYR A 66 7.21 11.12 1.49
N GLY A 67 6.36 11.78 2.27
CA GLY A 67 5.32 11.16 3.09
C GLY A 67 3.91 11.43 2.56
N VAL A 68 3.06 10.41 2.57
CA VAL A 68 1.63 10.52 2.23
C VAL A 68 0.76 9.77 3.21
N LEU A 69 -0.51 10.18 3.30
CA LEU A 69 -1.50 9.55 4.18
C LEU A 69 -2.54 8.77 3.37
N TYR A 70 -2.83 7.57 3.83
CA TYR A 70 -4.02 6.80 3.50
C TYR A 70 -4.89 6.70 4.75
N ALA A 71 -6.19 6.93 4.65
CA ALA A 71 -7.10 6.54 5.72
C ALA A 71 -7.07 5.01 5.86
N PHE A 72 -7.12 4.50 7.09
CA PHE A 72 -7.12 3.05 7.34
C PHE A 72 -8.22 2.34 6.53
N ALA A 73 -9.40 2.96 6.44
CA ALA A 73 -10.54 2.46 5.68
C ALA A 73 -10.25 2.25 4.18
N GLU A 74 -9.33 3.02 3.57
CA GLU A 74 -8.93 2.85 2.16
C GLU A 74 -8.21 1.51 1.93
N THR A 75 -7.64 0.90 2.98
CA THR A 75 -6.85 -0.33 2.87
C THR A 75 -7.68 -1.61 2.98
N ASP A 76 -8.90 -1.52 3.53
CA ASP A 76 -9.74 -2.68 3.81
C ASP A 76 -10.80 -2.89 2.70
N PRO A 77 -10.78 -4.02 1.97
CA PRO A 77 -11.69 -4.28 0.85
C PRO A 77 -13.14 -4.52 1.27
N SER A 78 -13.44 -4.70 2.57
CA SER A 78 -14.82 -4.73 3.06
C SER A 78 -15.45 -3.34 3.14
N ILE A 79 -14.63 -2.28 3.10
CA ILE A 79 -15.05 -0.88 3.23
C ILE A 79 -14.84 -0.11 1.92
N HIS A 80 -13.70 -0.31 1.27
CA HIS A 80 -13.27 0.47 0.10
C HIS A 80 -13.17 -0.43 -1.14
N THR A 81 -13.61 0.07 -2.30
CA THR A 81 -13.60 -0.69 -3.56
C THR A 81 -12.22 -0.82 -4.19
N GLY A 82 -11.33 0.13 -3.89
CA GLY A 82 -9.97 0.14 -4.38
C GLY A 82 -9.02 -0.68 -3.53
N GLU A 83 -7.92 -1.09 -4.13
CA GLU A 83 -6.82 -1.78 -3.46
C GLU A 83 -5.71 -0.79 -3.10
N VAL A 84 -5.08 -1.00 -1.94
CA VAL A 84 -3.84 -0.35 -1.54
C VAL A 84 -2.83 -1.44 -1.19
N LEU A 85 -1.69 -1.44 -1.87
CA LEU A 85 -0.68 -2.48 -1.73
C LEU A 85 0.73 -1.91 -1.67
N VAL A 86 1.61 -2.66 -1.01
CA VAL A 86 3.06 -2.50 -1.13
C VAL A 86 3.52 -3.46 -2.22
N ALA A 87 3.83 -2.92 -3.41
CA ALA A 87 4.34 -3.65 -4.55
C ALA A 87 5.82 -3.93 -4.42
N ASP A 88 6.25 -5.11 -4.86
CA ASP A 88 7.65 -5.47 -5.08
C ASP A 88 7.96 -5.79 -6.55
N SER A 89 6.92 -5.82 -7.39
CA SER A 89 7.02 -6.13 -8.81
C SER A 89 5.99 -5.38 -9.68
N VAL A 90 6.37 -5.14 -10.94
CA VAL A 90 5.54 -4.54 -11.99
C VAL A 90 5.76 -5.30 -13.31
N ASP A 91 4.67 -5.62 -13.99
CA ASP A 91 4.63 -6.34 -15.27
C ASP A 91 5.47 -7.63 -15.26
N GLY A 92 5.40 -8.37 -14.14
CA GLY A 92 6.11 -9.65 -13.94
C GLY A 92 7.60 -9.53 -13.61
N HIS A 93 8.13 -8.31 -13.46
CA HIS A 93 9.52 -8.05 -13.13
C HIS A 93 9.64 -7.35 -11.77
N LYS A 94 10.78 -7.48 -11.10
CA LYS A 94 11.05 -6.71 -9.88
C LYS A 94 11.02 -5.22 -10.18
N LEU A 95 10.62 -4.42 -9.19
CA LEU A 95 10.74 -2.97 -9.29
C LEU A 95 12.21 -2.58 -9.45
N GLU A 96 12.49 -1.67 -10.39
CA GLU A 96 13.84 -1.15 -10.63
C GLU A 96 13.93 0.31 -10.17
N LYS A 97 13.46 1.24 -11.01
CA LYS A 97 13.57 2.70 -10.79
C LYS A 97 12.79 3.19 -9.57
N ASP A 98 11.84 2.40 -9.09
CA ASP A 98 11.00 2.71 -7.96
C ASP A 98 11.53 2.09 -6.65
N GLY A 99 12.75 1.54 -6.65
CA GLY A 99 13.35 0.89 -5.50
C GLY A 99 12.80 -0.52 -5.29
N ALA A 100 13.10 -1.12 -4.12
CA ALA A 100 12.65 -2.48 -3.80
C ALA A 100 11.13 -2.57 -3.58
N PHE A 101 10.52 -1.48 -3.09
CA PHE A 101 9.11 -1.43 -2.74
C PHE A 101 8.46 -0.13 -3.20
N LYS A 102 7.18 -0.20 -3.58
CA LYS A 102 6.37 0.95 -3.99
C LYS A 102 4.95 0.85 -3.45
N MET A 103 4.41 1.94 -2.92
CA MET A 103 2.97 2.02 -2.63
C MET A 103 2.17 2.18 -3.91
N VAL A 104 1.10 1.42 -4.07
CA VAL A 104 0.17 1.52 -5.21
C VAL A 104 -1.25 1.54 -4.70
N SER A 105 -2.07 2.41 -5.29
CA SER A 105 -3.51 2.51 -5.02
C SER A 105 -4.31 2.57 -6.33
N THR A 106 -5.34 1.74 -6.46
CA THR A 106 -6.06 1.56 -7.73
C THR A 106 -7.06 2.67 -8.07
N GLU A 107 -7.49 3.45 -7.09
CA GLU A 107 -8.56 4.46 -7.25
C GLU A 107 -8.00 5.87 -7.49
N GLU A 108 -6.71 6.00 -7.76
CA GLU A 108 -6.10 7.29 -8.05
C GLU A 108 -6.08 7.62 -9.55
N LYS A 109 -6.71 8.74 -9.93
CA LYS A 109 -6.64 9.26 -11.31
C LYS A 109 -5.20 9.59 -11.75
N ARG A 110 -4.35 9.98 -10.81
CA ARG A 110 -2.92 10.24 -10.99
C ARG A 110 -2.18 9.60 -9.82
N PRO A 111 -1.03 8.95 -10.03
CA PRO A 111 -0.30 8.21 -8.99
C PRO A 111 0.43 9.16 -8.03
N ALA A 112 -0.30 10.07 -7.38
CA ALA A 112 0.26 11.12 -6.55
C ALA A 112 0.69 10.60 -5.18
N ARG A 113 -0.01 9.59 -4.64
CA ARG A 113 0.36 8.95 -3.37
C ARG A 113 1.15 7.66 -3.56
N TRP A 114 1.52 7.30 -4.78
CA TRP A 114 2.31 6.10 -5.04
C TRP A 114 3.78 6.34 -4.68
N VAL A 115 4.10 6.13 -3.41
CA VAL A 115 5.43 6.34 -2.84
C VAL A 115 6.40 5.32 -3.44
N ARG A 116 7.42 5.82 -4.13
CA ARG A 116 8.57 5.05 -4.63
C ARG A 116 9.65 4.99 -3.56
N ASN A 117 10.57 4.04 -3.68
CA ASN A 117 11.60 3.76 -2.68
C ASN A 117 10.98 3.69 -1.28
N LEU A 118 9.86 2.98 -1.15
CA LEU A 118 9.10 2.93 0.08
C LEU A 118 10.01 2.37 1.19
N ALA A 119 10.23 3.18 2.22
CA ALA A 119 11.10 2.86 3.35
C ALA A 119 10.29 2.35 4.53
N SER A 120 9.11 2.92 4.77
CA SER A 120 8.27 2.51 5.89
C SER A 120 6.79 2.79 5.66
N ILE A 121 5.95 2.05 6.38
CA ILE A 121 4.55 2.39 6.63
C ILE A 121 4.31 2.43 8.14
N THR A 122 3.60 3.45 8.62
CA THR A 122 3.32 3.66 10.04
C THR A 122 1.83 3.91 10.26
N VAL A 123 1.24 3.23 11.25
CA VAL A 123 -0.13 3.51 11.68
C VAL A 123 -0.13 4.67 12.66
N ILE A 124 -0.95 5.68 12.38
CA ILE A 124 -1.16 6.83 13.27
C ILE A 124 -2.64 6.92 13.66
N GLU A 125 -2.91 7.48 14.83
CA GLU A 125 -4.28 7.85 15.25
C GLU A 125 -4.46 9.35 15.07
N SER A 126 -5.48 9.74 14.31
CA SER A 126 -5.94 11.13 14.25
C SER A 126 -6.77 11.43 15.50
N LYS A 127 -6.41 12.50 16.20
CA LYS A 127 -7.24 13.03 17.29
C LYS A 127 -8.19 14.07 16.69
N PRO A 128 -9.51 13.99 16.96
CA PRO A 128 -10.45 15.03 16.59
C PRO A 128 -10.17 16.35 17.33
#